data_AF-A0A9J6D4E7-F1
#
_entry.id   AF-A0A9J6D4E7-F1
#
_cell.length_a   1.000
_cell.length_b   1.000
_cell.length_c   1.000
_cell.angle_alpha   90.00
_cell.angle_beta   90.00
_cell.angle_gamma   90.00
#
_symmetry.space_group_name_H-M   'P 1'
#
loop_
_entity.id
_entity.type
_entity.pdbx_description
1 polymer ?
#
loop_
_entity_poly.entity_id
_entity_poly.type
_entity_poly.pdbx_seq_one_letter_code
_entity_poly.pdbx_strand_id
1 'polypeptide(L)'
;MATSKSANTYNRLNWEEAEFPILCQTCLGDNPYVRMTKERFGKECKICSRPFTVFRWCPGGRMRFKKTEVCQTCSKLKNVCQTCLLDLDYGLPVQVRDNALSLRDDMPKSDVNKEYYSQNMEARRG
;
A
#
# COMPACT_ATOMS: atom_id res chain seq x y z
N MET A 1 -25.36 -11.11 -14.61
CA MET A 1 -24.83 -12.28 -13.87
C MET A 1 -23.31 -12.17 -13.85
N ALA A 2 -22.73 -11.70 -12.75
CA ALA A 2 -21.28 -11.67 -12.57
C ALA A 2 -20.90 -12.92 -11.78
N THR A 3 -20.10 -13.76 -12.41
CA THR A 3 -19.56 -15.01 -11.90
C THR A 3 -18.94 -14.80 -10.52
N SER A 4 -19.43 -15.58 -9.57
CA SER A 4 -18.80 -15.85 -8.27
C SER A 4 -17.29 -16.01 -8.44
N LYS A 5 -16.52 -15.02 -7.97
CA LYS A 5 -15.13 -15.29 -7.59
C LYS A 5 -15.22 -16.23 -6.40
N SER A 6 -14.97 -17.51 -6.68
CA SER A 6 -14.95 -18.61 -5.73
C SER A 6 -14.36 -18.19 -4.39
N ALA A 7 -15.02 -18.66 -3.34
CA ALA A 7 -14.60 -18.57 -1.96
C ALA A 7 -13.09 -18.79 -1.80
N ASN A 8 -12.37 -17.71 -1.48
CA ASN A 8 -11.20 -17.84 -0.62
C ASN A 8 -11.55 -17.15 0.71
N THR A 9 -12.21 -17.95 1.55
CA THR A 9 -12.63 -17.68 2.92
C THR A 9 -11.48 -17.82 3.93
N TYR A 10 -10.23 -17.93 3.46
CA TYR A 10 -9.07 -18.10 4.32
C TYR A 10 -8.54 -16.73 4.77
N ASN A 11 -8.96 -16.31 5.97
CA ASN A 11 -8.53 -15.12 6.72
C ASN A 11 -9.13 -13.76 6.32
N ARG A 12 -10.45 -13.60 6.56
CA ARG A 12 -11.11 -12.29 6.71
C ARG A 12 -10.70 -11.49 7.97
N LEU A 13 -9.78 -12.00 8.79
CA LEU A 13 -9.50 -11.47 10.13
C LEU A 13 -8.46 -10.33 10.19
N ASN A 14 -7.79 -10.01 9.09
CA ASN A 14 -6.71 -9.01 9.10
C ASN A 14 -7.04 -7.85 8.18
N TRP A 15 -8.05 -7.05 8.57
CA TRP A 15 -8.25 -5.74 7.98
C TRP A 15 -7.24 -4.76 8.56
N GLU A 16 -6.63 -3.94 7.71
CA GLU A 16 -5.61 -3.00 8.17
C GLU A 16 -6.24 -1.75 8.79
N GLU A 17 -5.97 -1.54 10.07
CA GLU A 17 -6.18 -0.28 10.75
C GLU A 17 -4.84 0.42 11.01
N ALA A 18 -4.67 1.60 10.42
CA ALA A 18 -3.45 2.39 10.55
C ALA A 18 -3.80 3.80 11.06
N GLU A 19 -2.92 4.39 11.87
CA GLU A 19 -3.12 5.74 12.40
C GLU A 19 -2.63 6.83 11.43
N PHE A 20 -1.52 6.60 10.76
CA PHE A 20 -0.90 7.56 9.84
C PHE A 20 -0.39 6.87 8.56
N PRO A 21 -0.47 7.50 7.37
CA PRO A 21 -0.02 6.88 6.13
C PRO A 21 1.51 6.93 5.95
N ILE A 22 2.05 6.05 5.10
CA ILE A 22 3.45 6.03 4.68
C ILE A 22 3.57 6.69 3.31
N LEU A 23 4.07 7.93 3.29
CA LEU A 23 4.08 8.78 2.09
C LEU A 23 5.46 9.42 1.87
N CYS A 24 5.81 9.66 0.61
CA CYS A 24 6.97 10.50 0.26
C CYS A 24 6.61 11.99 0.33
N GLN A 25 7.64 12.83 0.49
CA GLN A 25 7.49 14.29 0.57
C GLN A 25 6.76 14.88 -0.64
N THR A 26 7.08 14.42 -1.86
CA THR A 26 6.42 14.87 -3.10
C THR A 26 4.92 14.57 -3.13
N CYS A 27 4.47 13.50 -2.47
CA CYS A 27 3.05 13.18 -2.38
C CYS A 27 2.32 14.00 -1.31
N LEU A 28 3.00 14.38 -0.23
CA LEU A 28 2.45 15.29 0.78
C LEU A 28 2.30 16.71 0.23
N GLY A 29 3.25 17.16 -0.59
CA GLY A 29 3.28 18.50 -1.17
C GLY A 29 4.08 19.49 -0.32
N ASP A 30 4.19 20.73 -0.79
CA ASP A 30 5.10 21.73 -0.22
C ASP A 30 4.53 22.47 1.00
N ASN A 31 3.24 22.28 1.30
CA ASN A 31 2.59 22.94 2.43
C ASN A 31 2.88 22.19 3.74
N PRO A 32 3.52 22.81 4.75
CA PRO A 32 3.77 22.17 6.05
C PRO A 32 2.49 21.82 6.82
N TYR A 33 1.37 22.48 6.53
CA TYR A 33 0.10 22.29 7.20
C TYR A 33 -0.89 21.53 6.30
N VAL A 34 -0.86 20.21 6.37
CA VAL A 34 -1.73 19.33 5.57
C VAL A 34 -2.96 18.90 6.37
N ARG A 35 -4.13 19.01 5.75
CA ARG A 35 -5.38 18.44 6.26
C ARG A 35 -5.68 17.14 5.53
N MET A 36 -5.94 16.07 6.28
CA MET A 36 -6.26 14.75 5.75
C MET A 36 -7.54 14.17 6.38
N THR A 37 -8.26 13.36 5.61
CA THR A 37 -9.39 12.55 6.10
C THR A 37 -8.96 11.10 6.24
N LYS A 38 -9.29 10.49 7.37
CA LYS A 38 -9.05 9.06 7.66
C LYS A 38 -10.37 8.29 7.49
N GLU A 39 -10.38 7.33 6.57
CA GLU A 39 -11.52 6.46 6.32
C GLU A 39 -11.12 5.01 6.63
N ARG A 40 -11.67 4.45 7.71
CA ARG A 40 -11.40 3.06 8.11
C ARG A 40 -12.01 2.09 7.10
N PHE A 41 -11.21 1.16 6.61
CA PHE A 41 -11.61 0.11 5.66
C PHE A 41 -12.30 0.63 4.38
N GLY A 42 -11.96 1.84 3.92
CA GLY A 42 -12.66 2.52 2.82
C GLY A 42 -12.44 1.89 1.44
N LYS A 43 -11.31 1.23 1.20
CA LYS A 43 -10.99 0.54 -0.06
C LYS A 43 -10.19 -0.72 0.17
N GLU A 44 -10.19 -1.59 -0.83
CA GLU A 44 -9.27 -2.72 -0.95
C GLU A 44 -7.92 -2.29 -1.53
N CYS A 45 -6.84 -2.87 -1.01
CA CYS A 45 -5.48 -2.66 -1.48
C CYS A 45 -5.31 -3.22 -2.89
N LYS A 46 -4.70 -2.46 -3.81
CA LYS A 46 -4.48 -2.91 -5.19
C LYS A 46 -3.52 -4.09 -5.35
N ILE A 47 -2.77 -4.46 -4.31
CA ILE A 47 -1.77 -5.53 -4.36
C ILE A 47 -2.31 -6.80 -3.69
N CYS A 48 -2.79 -6.70 -2.45
CA CYS A 48 -3.24 -7.85 -1.67
C CYS A 48 -4.76 -8.01 -1.58
N SER A 49 -5.53 -7.10 -2.19
CA SER A 49 -7.00 -7.12 -2.20
C SER A 49 -7.66 -7.09 -0.81
N ARG A 50 -6.91 -6.71 0.24
CA ARG A 50 -7.41 -6.58 1.62
C ARG A 50 -7.94 -5.17 1.89
N PRO A 51 -9.05 -5.03 2.64
CA PRO A 51 -9.51 -3.73 3.12
C PRO A 51 -8.45 -3.05 4.00
N PHE A 52 -8.24 -1.75 3.79
CA PHE A 52 -7.29 -0.96 4.56
C PHE A 52 -7.82 0.45 4.84
N THR A 53 -7.15 1.14 5.77
CA THR A 53 -7.47 2.54 6.11
C THR A 53 -7.01 3.48 5.00
N VAL A 54 -7.96 4.20 4.40
CA VAL A 54 -7.69 5.14 3.31
C VAL A 54 -7.50 6.53 3.87
N PHE A 55 -6.33 7.10 3.64
CA PHE A 55 -6.06 8.52 3.84
C PHE A 55 -6.25 9.28 2.54
N ARG A 56 -6.91 10.45 2.60
CA ARG A 56 -7.10 11.37 1.47
C ARG A 56 -6.78 12.80 1.88
N TRP A 57 -6.02 13.52 1.07
CA TRP A 57 -5.58 14.89 1.34
C TRP A 57 -5.42 15.71 0.06
N CYS A 58 -5.31 17.03 0.19
CA CYS A 58 -4.98 17.93 -0.91
C CYS A 58 -3.57 18.50 -0.70
N PRO A 59 -2.60 18.19 -1.58
CA PRO A 59 -1.21 18.66 -1.42
C PRO A 59 -1.03 20.18 -1.56
N GLY A 60 -1.96 20.89 -2.23
CA GLY A 60 -1.84 22.33 -2.46
C GLY A 60 -3.04 22.92 -3.19
N GLY A 61 -3.14 24.26 -3.25
CA GLY A 61 -4.33 25.00 -3.70
C GLY A 61 -4.79 24.79 -5.16
N ARG A 62 -3.98 24.13 -6.00
CA ARG A 62 -4.34 23.76 -7.40
C ARG A 62 -4.05 22.29 -7.73
N MET A 63 -3.75 21.50 -6.72
CA MET A 63 -3.43 20.08 -6.90
C MET A 63 -4.70 19.24 -6.82
N ARG A 64 -4.68 18.09 -7.49
CA ARG A 64 -5.72 17.08 -7.31
C ARG A 64 -5.58 16.46 -5.92
N PHE A 65 -6.72 16.15 -5.30
CA PHE A 65 -6.74 15.31 -4.11
C PHE A 65 -6.05 13.98 -4.37
N LYS A 66 -5.07 13.68 -3.52
CA LYS A 66 -4.38 12.39 -3.48
C LYS A 66 -5.00 11.50 -2.42
N LYS A 67 -4.81 10.20 -2.58
CA LYS A 67 -5.21 9.19 -1.62
C LYS A 67 -4.22 8.03 -1.61
N THR A 68 -4.24 7.27 -0.54
CA THR A 68 -3.52 5.99 -0.44
C THR A 68 -4.19 4.94 -1.34
N GLU A 69 -3.38 4.14 -2.04
CA GLU A 69 -3.82 3.13 -3.01
C GLU A 69 -3.42 1.70 -2.60
N VAL A 70 -2.48 1.58 -1.65
CA VAL A 70 -2.01 0.31 -1.10
C VAL A 70 -1.93 0.38 0.43
N CYS A 71 -2.07 -0.78 1.06
CA CYS A 71 -2.01 -0.93 2.51
C CYS A 71 -0.58 -0.71 3.04
N GLN A 72 -0.42 -0.38 4.33
CA GLN A 72 0.87 -0.24 4.99
C GLN A 72 1.72 -1.51 4.89
N THR A 73 1.13 -2.70 5.00
CA THR A 73 1.89 -3.94 4.90
C THR A 73 2.61 -4.06 3.55
N CYS A 74 1.89 -3.82 2.44
CA CYS A 74 2.50 -3.85 1.10
C CYS A 74 3.53 -2.72 0.92
N SER A 75 3.29 -1.55 1.49
CA SER A 75 4.24 -0.43 1.48
C SER A 75 5.53 -0.77 2.24
N LYS A 76 5.44 -1.34 3.45
CA LYS A 76 6.59 -1.77 4.28
C LYS A 76 7.34 -2.95 3.68
N LEU A 77 6.66 -3.84 2.94
CA LEU A 77 7.31 -4.99 2.28
C LEU A 77 8.33 -4.54 1.24
N LYS A 78 7.98 -3.51 0.47
CA LYS A 78 8.80 -3.03 -0.64
C LYS A 78 9.44 -1.67 -0.38
N ASN A 79 9.31 -1.08 0.81
CA ASN A 79 9.78 0.28 1.14
C ASN A 79 9.30 1.34 0.14
N VAL A 80 7.99 1.40 -0.11
CA VAL A 80 7.40 2.31 -1.11
C VAL A 80 6.33 3.22 -0.53
N CYS A 81 6.14 4.38 -1.16
CA CYS A 81 5.04 5.29 -0.86
C CYS A 81 3.67 4.66 -1.21
N GLN A 82 2.69 4.80 -0.31
CA GLN A 82 1.35 4.24 -0.48
C GLN A 82 0.53 4.84 -1.64
N THR A 83 0.96 5.98 -2.21
CA THR A 83 0.25 6.66 -3.31
C THR A 83 0.96 6.54 -4.64
N CYS A 84 2.25 6.87 -4.71
CA CYS A 84 2.98 6.84 -5.98
C CYS A 84 3.69 5.50 -6.27
N LEU A 85 3.77 4.59 -5.30
CA LEU A 85 4.47 3.29 -5.42
C LEU A 85 5.96 3.41 -5.77
N LEU A 86 6.54 4.60 -5.64
CA LEU A 86 7.98 4.83 -5.74
C LEU A 86 8.63 4.52 -4.40
N ASP A 87 9.91 4.18 -4.45
CA ASP A 87 10.76 3.99 -3.28
C ASP A 87 10.80 5.26 -2.41
N LEU A 88 10.82 5.06 -1.08
CA LEU A 88 10.79 6.18 -0.12
C LEU A 88 12.13 6.91 0.01
N ASP A 89 13.25 6.23 -0.26
CA ASP A 89 14.59 6.77 -0.03
C ASP A 89 15.13 7.47 -1.28
N TYR A 90 14.98 6.84 -2.44
CA TYR A 90 15.53 7.32 -3.72
C TYR A 90 14.48 7.91 -4.66
N GLY A 91 13.19 7.68 -4.40
CA GLY A 91 12.12 8.13 -5.31
C GLY A 91 12.11 7.43 -6.67
N LEU A 92 12.76 6.27 -6.79
CA LEU A 92 12.88 5.50 -8.03
C LEU A 92 11.80 4.41 -8.12
N PRO A 93 11.46 3.96 -9.35
CA PRO A 93 10.64 2.76 -9.52
C PRO A 93 11.31 1.54 -8.87
N VAL A 94 10.50 0.69 -8.22
CA VAL A 94 10.96 -0.52 -7.51
C VAL A 94 11.88 -1.39 -8.37
N GLN A 95 11.53 -1.59 -9.65
CA GLN A 95 12.35 -2.38 -10.57
C GLN A 95 13.76 -1.80 -10.78
N VAL A 96 13.86 -0.47 -10.88
CA VAL A 96 15.15 0.22 -11.07
C VAL A 96 16.00 0.09 -9.82
N ARG A 97 15.39 0.30 -8.65
CA ARG A 97 16.05 0.13 -7.35
C ARG A 97 16.53 -1.30 -7.14
N ASP A 98 15.66 -2.28 -7.35
CA ASP A 98 15.96 -3.69 -7.09
C ASP A 98 17.10 -4.18 -8.01
N ASN A 99 17.14 -3.74 -9.27
CA ASN A 99 18.27 -4.00 -10.17
C ASN A 99 19.58 -3.32 -9.70
N ALA A 100 19.52 -2.04 -9.31
CA ALA A 100 20.70 -1.31 -8.86
C ALA A 100 21.30 -1.87 -7.57
N LEU A 101 20.45 -2.33 -6.63
CA LEU A 101 20.85 -2.88 -5.34
C LEU A 101 21.00 -4.41 -5.35
N SER A 102 20.80 -5.06 -6.50
CA SER A 102 20.81 -6.53 -6.64
C SER A 102 19.87 -7.23 -5.62
N LEU A 103 18.74 -6.60 -5.31
CA LEU A 103 17.72 -7.17 -4.43
C LEU A 103 16.92 -8.24 -5.17
N ARG A 104 16.76 -9.41 -4.57
CA ARG A 104 15.93 -10.47 -5.12
C ARG A 104 14.47 -10.27 -4.75
N ASP A 105 13.59 -10.30 -5.75
CA ASP A 105 12.15 -10.31 -5.53
C ASP A 105 11.63 -11.74 -5.44
N ASP A 106 11.54 -12.25 -4.22
CA ASP A 106 11.02 -13.60 -3.95
C ASP A 106 9.49 -13.61 -3.77
N MET A 107 8.78 -12.53 -4.12
CA MET A 107 7.33 -12.47 -3.92
C MET A 107 6.59 -13.42 -4.88
N PRO A 108 5.78 -14.36 -4.37
CA PRO A 108 5.03 -15.29 -5.22
C PRO A 108 4.05 -14.57 -6.15
N LYS A 109 3.95 -15.04 -7.39
CA LYS A 109 3.05 -14.47 -8.42
C LYS A 109 1.64 -15.09 -8.40
N SER A 110 1.48 -16.31 -7.89
CA SER A 110 0.17 -16.96 -7.79
C SER A 110 -0.66 -16.34 -6.67
N ASP A 111 -1.95 -16.14 -6.90
CA ASP A 111 -2.84 -15.41 -5.98
C ASP A 111 -2.84 -16.01 -4.56
N VAL A 112 -2.98 -17.34 -4.45
CA VAL A 112 -3.00 -18.04 -3.16
C VAL A 112 -1.66 -17.92 -2.42
N ASN A 113 -0.54 -18.10 -3.12
CA ASN A 113 0.78 -18.03 -2.46
C ASN A 113 1.13 -16.60 -2.07
N LYS A 114 0.68 -15.61 -2.84
CA LYS A 114 0.86 -14.19 -2.53
C LYS A 114 0.12 -13.81 -1.26
N GLU A 115 -1.12 -14.27 -1.09
CA GLU A 115 -1.89 -14.06 0.15
C GLU A 115 -1.24 -14.73 1.35
N TYR A 116 -0.82 -16.00 1.21
CA TYR A 116 -0.13 -16.73 2.27
C TYR A 116 1.19 -16.05 2.68
N TYR A 117 2.00 -15.66 1.70
CA TYR A 117 3.25 -14.92 1.94
C TYR A 117 2.97 -13.59 2.66
N SER A 118 1.99 -12.83 2.19
CA SER A 118 1.64 -11.52 2.78
C SER A 118 1.18 -11.66 4.23
N GLN A 119 0.39 -12.69 4.54
CA GLN A 119 -0.04 -12.99 5.92
C GLN A 119 1.13 -13.32 6.83
N ASN A 120 2.04 -14.19 6.38
CA ASN A 120 3.18 -14.59 7.18
C ASN A 120 4.14 -13.41 7.42
N MET A 121 4.29 -12.52 6.44
CA MET A 121 5.08 -11.31 6.58
C MET A 121 4.43 -10.27 7.50
N GLU A 122 3.10 -10.17 7.50
CA GLU A 122 2.33 -9.36 8.44
C GLU A 122 2.49 -9.87 9.87
N ALA A 123 2.31 -11.18 10.09
CA ALA A 123 2.48 -11.82 11.40
C ALA A 123 3.90 -11.70 11.95
N ARG A 124 4.93 -11.68 11.09
CA ARG A 124 6.33 -11.48 11.49
C ARG A 124 6.67 -10.03 11.86
N ARG A 125 5.86 -9.05 11.42
CA ARG A 125 6.13 -7.62 11.57
C ARG A 125 5.11 -6.90 12.47
N GLY A 126 4.11 -7.62 12.95
CA GLY A 126 3.14 -7.18 13.96
C GLY A 126 3.67 -7.35 15.38
#